data_AF-G3IPI6-F1
#
_entry.id   AF-G3IPI6-F1
#
_cell.length_a   1.000
_cell.length_b   1.000
_cell.length_c   1.000
_cell.angle_alpha   90.00
_cell.angle_beta   90.00
_cell.angle_gamma   90.00
#
_symmetry.space_group_name_H-M   'P 1'
#
loop_
_entity.id
_entity.type
_entity.pdbx_description
1 polymer ?
#
loop_
_entity_poly.entity_id
_entity_poly.type
_entity_poly.pdbx_seq_one_letter_code
_entity_poly.pdbx_strand_id
1 'polypeptide(L)' 'MPIAFNEPLSFLQRITEYMEHVYLIHKAASETQALERMQSVAAFAVSAVASQWERTGKPFNPLLGETYELIR' A
#
# COMPACT_ATOMS: atom_id res chain seq x y z
N MET A 1 6.41 16.76 16.48
CA MET A 1 6.01 15.47 17.05
C MET A 1 7.24 14.83 17.66
N PRO A 2 7.20 14.27 18.88
CA PRO A 2 8.36 13.60 19.44
C PRO A 2 8.74 12.35 18.62
N ILE A 3 10.02 12.20 18.31
CA ILE A 3 10.54 11.10 17.47
C ILE A 3 10.18 9.70 18.00
N ALA A 4 9.99 9.57 19.31
CA ALA A 4 9.59 8.32 19.96
C ALA A 4 8.20 7.80 19.53
N PHE A 5 7.34 8.64 18.94
CA PHE A 5 6.02 8.25 18.43
C PHE A 5 6.02 7.99 16.91
N ASN A 6 7.15 8.17 16.25
CA ASN A 6 7.27 7.98 14.81
C ASN A 6 7.73 6.56 14.48
N GLU A 7 7.17 6.00 13.41
CA GLU A 7 7.80 4.87 12.73
C GLU A 7 8.85 5.39 11.72
N PRO A 8 9.91 4.65 11.42
CA PRO A 8 11.04 5.11 10.59
C PRO A 8 10.73 5.07 9.09
N LEU A 9 9.56 5.58 8.68
CA LEU A 9 9.14 5.69 7.29
C LEU A 9 8.52 7.05 7.01
N SER A 10 8.74 7.57 5.82
CA SER A 10 7.92 8.66 5.26
C SER A 10 6.50 8.16 4.98
N PHE A 11 5.51 9.04 5.07
CA PHE A 11 4.15 8.70 4.66
C PHE A 11 4.07 8.26 3.19
N LEU A 12 4.98 8.75 2.33
CA LEU A 12 5.07 8.30 0.93
C LEU A 12 5.41 6.81 0.83
N GLN A 13 6.34 6.35 1.67
CA GLN A 13 6.69 4.93 1.78
C GLN A 13 5.51 4.12 2.32
N ARG A 14 4.81 4.64 3.34
CA ARG A 14 3.64 3.99 3.93
C ARG A 14 2.50 3.75 2.93
N ILE A 15 2.20 4.73 2.07
CA ILE A 15 1.19 4.57 1.00
C ILE A 15 1.65 3.55 -0.05
N THR A 16 2.96 3.46 -0.32
CA THR A 16 3.49 2.53 -1.33
C THR A 16 3.22 1.07 -0.96
N GLU A 17 2.98 0.77 0.32
CA GLU A 17 2.58 -0.57 0.78
C GLU A 17 1.25 -1.05 0.20
N TYR A 18 0.41 -0.15 -0.36
CA TYR A 18 -0.78 -0.56 -1.12
C TYR A 18 -0.43 -1.50 -2.28
N MET A 19 0.81 -1.43 -2.77
CA MET A 19 1.32 -2.26 -3.86
C MET A 19 1.91 -3.61 -3.38
N GLU A 20 1.85 -3.94 -2.08
CA GLU A 20 2.37 -5.20 -1.53
C GLU A 20 1.80 -6.44 -2.26
N HIS A 21 0.51 -6.40 -2.59
CA HIS A 21 -0.20 -7.50 -3.22
C HIS A 21 -0.54 -7.22 -4.69
N VAL A 22 0.33 -6.50 -5.42
CA VAL A 22 0.12 -6.11 -6.83
C VAL A 22 -0.12 -7.30 -7.78
N TYR A 23 0.31 -8.52 -7.40
CA TYR A 23 0.03 -9.74 -8.17
C TYR A 23 -1.49 -9.98 -8.37
N LEU A 24 -2.35 -9.46 -7.49
CA LEU A 24 -3.80 -9.53 -7.64
C LEU A 24 -4.30 -8.70 -8.83
N ILE A 25 -3.64 -7.59 -9.15
CA ILE A 25 -3.92 -6.80 -10.36
C ILE A 25 -3.47 -7.56 -11.61
N HIS A 26 -2.29 -8.19 -11.57
CA HIS A 26 -1.83 -9.03 -12.69
C HIS A 26 -2.76 -10.22 -12.92
N LYS A 27 -3.21 -10.88 -11.84
CA LYS A 27 -4.23 -11.92 -11.91
C LYS A 27 -5.52 -11.38 -12.53
N ALA A 28 -6.06 -10.28 -12.01
CA ALA A 28 -7.28 -9.65 -12.53
C ALA A 28 -7.18 -9.34 -14.03
N ALA A 29 -6.02 -8.90 -14.51
CA ALA A 29 -5.78 -8.63 -15.93
C ALA A 29 -5.77 -9.89 -16.81
N SER A 30 -5.44 -11.06 -16.25
CA SER A 30 -5.50 -12.35 -16.94
C SER A 30 -6.87 -13.03 -16.92
N GLU A 31 -7.81 -12.56 -16.07
CA GLU A 31 -9.14 -13.16 -15.96
C GLU A 31 -10.06 -12.77 -17.13
N THR A 32 -10.59 -13.78 -17.82
CA THR A 32 -11.54 -13.60 -18.92
C THR A 32 -12.91 -13.15 -18.40
N GLN A 33 -13.39 -13.78 -17.31
CA GLN A 33 -14.72 -13.51 -16.77
C GLN A 33 -14.72 -12.22 -15.94
N ALA A 34 -15.73 -11.38 -16.17
CA ALA A 34 -15.85 -10.10 -15.47
C ALA A 34 -16.00 -10.26 -13.95
N LEU A 35 -16.68 -11.32 -13.49
CA LEU A 35 -16.88 -11.60 -12.07
C LEU A 35 -15.56 -11.97 -11.37
N GLU A 36 -14.75 -12.86 -11.97
CA GLU A 36 -13.46 -13.29 -11.43
C GLU A 36 -12.45 -12.14 -11.37
N ARG A 37 -12.48 -11.27 -12.41
CA ARG A 37 -11.72 -10.02 -12.42
C ARG A 37 -12.13 -9.10 -11.28
N MET A 38 -13.44 -8.90 -11.05
CA MET A 38 -13.93 -8.07 -9.95
C MET A 38 -13.54 -8.63 -8.57
N GLN A 39 -13.60 -9.95 -8.39
CA GLN A 39 -13.16 -10.59 -7.14
C GLN A 39 -11.68 -10.31 -6.85
N SER A 40 -10.82 -10.38 -7.87
CA SER A 40 -9.39 -10.08 -7.73
C SER A 40 -9.12 -8.60 -7.42
N VAL A 41 -9.86 -7.69 -8.07
CA VAL A 41 -9.79 -6.24 -7.77
C VAL A 41 -10.27 -5.94 -6.34
N ALA A 42 -11.37 -6.56 -5.90
CA ALA A 42 -11.86 -6.39 -4.54
C ALA A 42 -10.87 -6.94 -3.50
N ALA A 43 -10.27 -8.10 -3.77
CA ALA A 43 -9.21 -8.66 -2.94
C ALA A 43 -8.00 -7.71 -2.85
N PHE A 44 -7.59 -7.09 -3.96
CA PHE A 44 -6.51 -6.09 -3.98
C PHE A 44 -6.84 -4.86 -3.13
N ALA A 45 -8.06 -4.34 -3.23
CA ALA A 45 -8.49 -3.18 -2.44
C ALA A 45 -8.42 -3.43 -0.92
N VAL A 46 -8.80 -4.63 -0.49
CA VAL A 46 -8.71 -5.03 0.93
C VAL A 46 -7.27 -5.29 1.34
N SER A 47 -6.48 -5.99 0.50
CA SER A 47 -5.09 -6.32 0.84
C SER A 47 -4.18 -5.10 0.90
N ALA A 48 -4.48 -4.03 0.15
CA ALA A 48 -3.76 -2.76 0.20
C ALA A 48 -3.74 -2.14 1.62
N VAL A 49 -4.75 -2.41 2.45
CA VAL A 49 -4.84 -1.89 3.83
C VAL A 49 -4.56 -2.96 4.89
N ALA A 50 -4.08 -4.15 4.50
CA ALA A 50 -3.84 -5.24 5.45
C ALA A 50 -2.65 -4.98 6.40
N SER A 51 -1.65 -4.20 5.97
CA SER A 51 -0.42 -3.92 6.73
C SER A 51 -0.59 -2.87 7.86
N GLN A 52 -1.82 -2.53 8.24
CA GLN A 52 -2.09 -1.47 9.22
C GLN A 52 -2.12 -1.97 10.67
N TRP A 53 -2.40 -3.26 10.89
CA TRP A 53 -2.46 -3.84 12.24
C TRP A 53 -1.15 -3.66 13.00
N GLU A 54 -1.24 -3.30 14.29
CA GLU A 54 -0.11 -3.06 15.21
C GLU A 54 0.90 -1.97 14.85
N ARG A 55 0.76 -1.30 13.69
CA ARG A 55 1.61 -0.18 13.28
C ARG A 55 1.01 1.15 13.72
N THR A 56 1.07 1.39 15.03
CA THR A 56 0.52 2.59 15.69
C THR A 56 1.45 3.81 15.62
N GLY A 57 2.71 3.61 15.23
CA GLY A 57 3.68 4.69 15.02
C GLY A 57 3.25 5.58 13.85
N LYS A 58 3.36 6.90 14.03
CA LYS A 58 3.01 7.84 12.97
C LYS A 58 4.15 7.90 11.94
N PRO A 59 3.91 7.69 10.64
CA PRO A 59 4.95 7.93 9.63
C PRO A 59 5.32 9.42 9.59
N PHE A 60 6.54 9.72 9.14
CA PHE A 60 7.00 11.10 9.01
C PHE A 60 6.12 11.85 7.99
N ASN A 61 5.74 13.08 8.35
CA ASN A 61 5.05 13.98 7.44
C ASN A 61 6.03 14.31 6.29
N PRO A 62 5.67 14.06 5.02
CA PRO A 62 6.54 14.39 3.91
C PRO A 62 6.75 15.90 3.81
N LEU A 63 7.92 16.31 3.36
CA LEU A 63 8.18 17.70 2.98
C LEU A 63 7.45 18.07 1.68
N LEU A 64 7.21 19.36 1.49
CA LEU A 64 6.72 19.85 0.19
C LEU A 64 7.75 19.53 -0.90
N GLY A 65 7.34 18.75 -1.91
CA GLY A 65 8.23 18.31 -2.98
C GLY A 65 9.05 17.06 -2.67
N GLU A 66 8.84 16.42 -1.52
CA GLU A 66 9.44 15.11 -1.24
C GLU A 66 8.91 14.05 -2.21
N THR A 67 9.80 13.18 -2.69
CA THR A 67 9.49 12.08 -3.60
C THR A 67 10.02 10.76 -3.04
N TYR A 68 9.33 9.67 -3.34
CA TYR A 68 9.78 8.31 -3.06
C TYR A 68 9.50 7.44 -4.29
N GLU A 69 10.43 6.55 -4.63
CA GLU A 69 10.29 5.56 -5.70
C GLU A 69 10.56 4.15 -5.16
N LEU A 70 9.89 3.18 -5.77
CA LEU A 70 10.07 1.76 -5.46
C LEU A 70 9.99 0.95 -6.75
N ILE A 71 11.09 0.28 -7.08
CA ILE A 71 11.15 -0.75 -8.12
C ILE A 71 11.23 -2.10 -7.40
N ARG A 72 10.31 -3.00 -7.70
CA ARG A 72 10.25 -4.36 -7.15
C ARG A 72 10.60 -5.40 -8.21
#